data_AF-A0A663F1X4-F1
#
_entry.id   AF-A0A663F1X4-F1
#
_cell.length_a   1.000
_cell.length_b   1.000
_cell.length_c   1.000
_cell.angle_alpha   90.00
_cell.angle_beta   90.00
_cell.angle_gamma   90.00
#
_symmetry.space_group_name_H-M   'P 1'
#
loop_
_entity.id
_entity.type
_entity.pdbx_description
1 polymer ?
#
loop_
_entity_poly.entity_id
_entity_poly.type
_entity_poly.pdbx_seq_one_letter_code
_entity_poly.pdbx_strand_id
1 'polypeptide(L)'
;LCEPRLCSSSRPAGGAAGSSLRPPIAAPARPSLLTSPATVPPPPPLSPRSPPPAAPEEPPPPREPEPPAEEPTLTYPLDFEKFWQAARNNPHDFTAWTELLQYVEQENHLFAARKAFDAFFAHYPYCYGYWKKYADMERRFDCSRETEEVRWGGSLCWFWGVTPLFSPLWWAEGGFWGSLAPFGHLCTISTVFEAAVAAAGMDFRSDKLWELYVEWEREQGDLRAVTGIYDRVLSMPTQLYNHHWEKFKEHVLHNPPKDILSPEELLWVQSKLATDPVPKPPEPEGTEAPPGEDLPPGVEGKADLDQEKIRELVISMRQQIYAQNEAEVSKRWNFEDGIKRPYFHVKPLERAQLRNWRDYLDYEMAAGSHERTIVLFERCVIACALYEEFWIKYTKYLENHTVTGARSVFQRACGYHLPRKPNIHLLWAAFEEKQGNLDEARRILRCFEEVVPGLAMVRLRRVSLERRQGNLEEAEALLLEAMHANEGLPLASFYAVKLARQACKVQKNLGKARKVLVDALEKDPDNARLHANLLEMEFGADVRQNEGNTMSCFERALRSPLPDEAKLIFSQRRVEFLEDFAPLLTAYDEHQKILKQHAGTLLSSPFLLFYPPISP
;
A
#
# COMPACT_ATOMS: atom_id res chain seq x y z
N LEU A 1 14.84 -50.43 23.51
CA LEU A 1 15.49 -49.12 23.76
C LEU A 1 14.35 -48.08 23.85
N CYS A 2 13.51 -48.08 24.90
CA CYS A 2 13.73 -47.50 26.25
C CYS A 2 14.22 -46.05 26.15
N GLU A 3 13.58 -44.96 26.61
CA GLU A 3 12.52 -44.68 27.60
C GLU A 3 11.82 -43.32 27.28
N PRO A 4 10.64 -43.02 27.88
CA PRO A 4 10.02 -41.69 27.92
C PRO A 4 10.29 -40.95 29.25
N ARG A 5 10.42 -39.62 29.22
CA ARG A 5 10.48 -38.79 30.45
C ARG A 5 9.12 -38.23 30.85
N LEU A 6 8.66 -38.67 32.01
CA LEU A 6 7.65 -38.05 32.86
C LEU A 6 8.21 -36.78 33.53
N CYS A 7 7.35 -35.78 33.77
CA CYS A 7 7.34 -35.06 35.04
C CYS A 7 5.99 -34.37 35.28
N SER A 8 5.46 -34.62 36.46
CA SER A 8 4.14 -34.29 36.97
C SER A 8 4.16 -33.02 37.85
N SER A 9 3.02 -32.34 37.86
CA SER A 9 2.38 -31.52 38.91
C SER A 9 3.15 -31.11 40.19
N SER A 10 2.96 -29.85 40.61
CA SER A 10 2.54 -29.53 41.98
C SER A 10 1.95 -28.11 42.08
N ARG A 11 0.74 -28.01 42.67
CA ARG A 11 0.24 -26.81 43.37
C ARG A 11 0.87 -26.76 44.77
N PRO A 12 0.82 -25.61 45.46
CA PRO A 12 -0.12 -25.54 46.58
C PRO A 12 -0.90 -24.22 46.69
N ALA A 13 -1.87 -24.25 47.59
CA ALA A 13 -2.90 -23.25 47.86
C ALA A 13 -2.66 -22.48 49.19
N GLY A 14 -3.37 -21.36 49.36
CA GLY A 14 -3.70 -20.69 50.64
C GLY A 14 -2.84 -19.44 50.94
N GLY A 15 -3.36 -18.29 51.37
CA GLY A 15 -4.71 -17.84 51.72
C GLY A 15 -4.67 -16.45 52.38
N ALA A 16 -5.85 -15.82 52.43
CA ALA A 16 -6.33 -14.79 53.39
C ALA A 16 -5.90 -13.29 53.32
N ALA A 17 -6.94 -12.48 53.05
CA ALA A 17 -7.43 -11.31 53.80
C ALA A 17 -6.63 -9.98 53.86
N GLY A 18 -7.32 -8.90 53.45
CA GLY A 18 -6.93 -7.51 53.71
C GLY A 18 -7.82 -6.50 52.98
N SER A 19 -8.95 -6.13 53.59
CA SER A 19 -9.90 -5.10 53.18
C SER A 19 -9.35 -3.67 53.22
N SER A 20 -9.67 -2.81 52.24
CA SER A 20 -9.92 -1.37 52.49
C SER A 20 -10.65 -0.67 51.33
N LEU A 21 -11.94 -0.39 51.57
CA LEU A 21 -12.70 0.85 51.31
C LEU A 21 -12.52 1.67 50.01
N ARG A 22 -13.64 1.75 49.28
CA ARG A 22 -14.04 2.77 48.28
C ARG A 22 -14.26 4.16 48.92
N PRO A 23 -14.26 5.26 48.14
CA PRO A 23 -15.53 5.78 47.60
C PRO A 23 -15.48 6.28 46.13
N PRO A 24 -16.65 6.49 45.46
CA PRO A 24 -16.77 6.81 44.04
C PRO A 24 -17.31 8.22 43.75
N ILE A 25 -16.87 8.89 42.68
CA ILE A 25 -17.45 10.13 42.11
C ILE A 25 -16.98 10.21 40.63
N ALA A 26 -17.70 10.62 39.59
CA ALA A 26 -19.11 10.78 39.22
C ALA A 26 -19.14 11.00 37.68
N ALA A 27 -20.22 10.64 37.01
CA ALA A 27 -20.42 10.80 35.56
C ALA A 27 -20.76 12.26 35.17
N PRO A 28 -20.45 12.73 33.95
CA PRO A 28 -20.88 14.04 33.48
C PRO A 28 -22.29 13.99 32.88
N ALA A 29 -23.16 14.88 33.39
CA ALA A 29 -24.52 15.11 32.92
C ALA A 29 -24.59 16.29 31.93
N ARG A 30 -25.57 16.22 31.04
CA ARG A 30 -25.95 17.20 30.00
C ARG A 30 -26.24 18.61 30.56
N PRO A 31 -26.02 19.69 29.79
CA PRO A 31 -26.56 21.00 30.13
C PRO A 31 -27.97 21.19 29.55
N SER A 32 -28.89 21.70 30.37
CA SER A 32 -30.21 22.22 29.98
C SER A 32 -30.28 23.70 30.35
N LEU A 33 -30.92 24.46 29.45
CA LEU A 33 -31.18 25.89 29.46
C LEU A 33 -32.00 26.37 30.67
N LEU A 34 -31.76 27.61 31.12
CA LEU A 34 -32.77 28.63 31.49
C LEU A 34 -32.13 29.97 31.92
N THR A 35 -32.26 30.96 31.03
CA THR A 35 -32.67 32.38 31.22
C THR A 35 -32.40 33.15 32.53
N SER A 36 -31.81 34.36 32.41
CA SER A 36 -32.38 35.70 32.78
C SER A 36 -31.36 36.83 32.46
N PRO A 37 -31.66 38.14 32.56
CA PRO A 37 -32.14 39.00 31.47
C PRO A 37 -31.16 40.14 31.09
N ALA A 38 -31.49 40.82 29.99
CA ALA A 38 -30.74 41.90 29.34
C ALA A 38 -30.78 43.27 30.07
N THR A 39 -29.78 44.12 29.80
CA THR A 39 -29.90 45.59 29.85
C THR A 39 -29.03 46.21 28.75
N VAL A 40 -29.63 47.09 27.95
CA VAL A 40 -29.14 47.64 26.67
C VAL A 40 -28.78 49.13 26.83
N PRO A 41 -27.71 49.66 26.20
CA PRO A 41 -27.42 51.10 26.15
C PRO A 41 -28.04 51.80 24.90
N PRO A 42 -28.16 53.15 24.89
CA PRO A 42 -29.11 53.92 24.06
C PRO A 42 -28.59 54.32 22.65
N PRO A 43 -29.47 54.87 21.77
CA PRO A 43 -29.23 54.96 20.32
C PRO A 43 -28.83 56.37 19.81
N PRO A 44 -28.28 56.50 18.59
CA PRO A 44 -28.18 57.75 17.83
C PRO A 44 -29.37 57.98 16.84
N PRO A 45 -29.53 59.19 16.26
CA PRO A 45 -30.84 59.76 15.91
C PRO A 45 -31.34 59.58 14.45
N LEU A 46 -32.65 59.80 14.30
CA LEU A 46 -33.53 59.69 13.11
C LEU A 46 -33.27 60.73 12.02
N SER A 47 -33.51 60.44 10.73
CA SER A 47 -34.77 60.68 9.97
C SER A 47 -34.54 60.41 8.45
N PRO A 48 -35.55 60.38 7.52
CA PRO A 48 -36.99 60.60 7.68
C PRO A 48 -37.95 59.58 6.97
N ARG A 49 -39.13 59.44 7.59
CA ARG A 49 -40.51 59.31 7.05
C ARG A 49 -40.77 58.48 5.77
N SER A 50 -41.43 57.34 5.97
CA SER A 50 -42.25 56.64 4.97
C SER A 50 -43.60 57.34 4.76
N PRO A 51 -44.15 57.39 3.52
CA PRO A 51 -45.53 57.79 3.23
C PRO A 51 -46.57 56.67 3.53
N PRO A 52 -47.87 56.99 3.63
CA PRO A 52 -48.93 56.11 4.14
C PRO A 52 -49.42 55.05 3.12
N PRO A 53 -50.17 54.01 3.55
CA PRO A 53 -50.44 52.82 2.75
C PRO A 53 -51.58 53.06 1.74
N ALA A 54 -51.41 52.53 0.52
CA ALA A 54 -52.47 52.38 -0.47
C ALA A 54 -53.06 50.96 -0.43
N ALA A 55 -54.34 50.86 -0.80
CA ALA A 55 -55.22 49.69 -0.75
C ALA A 55 -54.74 48.50 -1.64
N PRO A 56 -55.29 47.28 -1.47
CA PRO A 56 -54.70 46.06 -2.03
C PRO A 56 -54.95 45.92 -3.54
N GLU A 57 -53.88 45.78 -4.32
CA GLU A 57 -53.93 45.34 -5.72
C GLU A 57 -54.01 43.80 -5.79
N GLU A 58 -54.77 43.31 -6.77
CA GLU A 58 -55.02 41.89 -7.06
C GLU A 58 -53.74 41.07 -7.32
N PRO A 59 -53.74 39.76 -7.03
CA PRO A 59 -52.57 38.92 -7.24
C PRO A 59 -52.25 38.80 -8.74
N PRO A 60 -50.96 38.86 -9.13
CA PRO A 60 -50.55 38.61 -10.51
C PRO A 60 -50.84 37.15 -10.92
N PRO A 61 -51.06 36.89 -12.22
CA PRO A 61 -51.31 35.54 -12.70
C PRO A 61 -50.13 34.61 -12.41
N PRO A 62 -50.38 33.30 -12.22
CA PRO A 62 -49.33 32.34 -11.88
C PRO A 62 -48.26 32.34 -12.98
N ARG A 63 -47.00 32.57 -12.57
CA ARG A 63 -45.84 32.35 -13.43
C ARG A 63 -45.85 30.88 -13.85
N GLU A 64 -45.82 30.65 -15.16
CA GLU A 64 -45.54 29.33 -15.72
C GLU A 64 -44.23 28.80 -15.11
N PRO A 65 -44.15 27.49 -14.80
CA PRO A 65 -42.90 26.91 -14.32
C PRO A 65 -41.84 27.10 -15.40
N GLU A 66 -40.73 27.77 -15.05
CA GLU A 66 -39.56 27.76 -15.91
C GLU A 66 -39.20 26.31 -16.23
N PRO A 67 -38.89 25.99 -17.51
CA PRO A 67 -38.46 24.64 -17.84
C PRO A 67 -37.24 24.28 -16.99
N PRO A 68 -37.12 23.03 -16.51
CA PRO A 68 -35.90 22.60 -15.84
C PRO A 68 -34.74 22.89 -16.79
N ALA A 69 -33.69 23.56 -16.30
CA ALA A 69 -32.48 23.78 -17.07
C ALA A 69 -32.06 22.45 -17.68
N GLU A 70 -32.09 22.35 -19.01
CA GLU A 70 -31.59 21.18 -19.72
C GLU A 70 -30.12 21.03 -19.31
N GLU A 71 -29.80 19.94 -18.61
CA GLU A 71 -28.41 19.55 -18.42
C GLU A 71 -27.76 19.53 -19.80
N PRO A 72 -26.65 20.26 -20.03
CA PRO A 72 -26.03 20.28 -21.34
C PRO A 72 -25.68 18.83 -21.69
N THR A 73 -26.31 18.30 -22.73
CA THR A 73 -26.00 16.97 -23.24
C THR A 73 -24.52 16.97 -23.60
N LEU A 74 -23.72 16.31 -22.76
CA LEU A 74 -22.28 16.23 -22.93
C LEU A 74 -21.99 15.45 -24.22
N THR A 75 -21.78 16.17 -25.30
CA THR A 75 -21.39 15.60 -26.58
C THR A 75 -19.90 15.27 -26.53
N TYR A 76 -19.56 13.99 -26.67
CA TYR A 76 -18.17 13.55 -26.78
C TYR A 76 -17.70 13.54 -28.26
N PRO A 77 -16.38 13.62 -28.50
CA PRO A 77 -15.81 13.44 -29.84
C PRO A 77 -16.21 12.10 -30.49
N LEU A 78 -16.30 12.08 -31.83
CA LEU A 78 -16.89 10.97 -32.61
C LEU A 78 -16.26 9.59 -32.33
N ASP A 79 -14.94 9.53 -32.13
CA ASP A 79 -14.21 8.28 -31.87
C ASP A 79 -13.93 8.04 -30.38
N PHE A 80 -14.36 8.94 -29.48
CA PHE A 80 -14.11 8.82 -28.04
C PHE A 80 -14.64 7.50 -27.50
N GLU A 81 -15.86 7.13 -27.87
CA GLU A 81 -16.51 5.93 -27.35
C GLU A 81 -15.78 4.64 -27.78
N LYS A 82 -15.18 4.64 -28.97
CA LYS A 82 -14.37 3.51 -29.47
C LYS A 82 -13.13 3.30 -28.61
N PHE A 83 -12.34 4.36 -28.38
CA PHE A 83 -11.14 4.28 -27.54
C PHE A 83 -11.48 4.03 -26.07
N TRP A 84 -12.56 4.65 -25.57
CA TRP A 84 -13.07 4.46 -24.22
C TRP A 84 -13.48 3.00 -23.96
N GLN A 85 -14.20 2.37 -24.89
CA GLN A 85 -14.58 0.96 -24.78
C GLN A 85 -13.37 0.04 -24.80
N ALA A 86 -12.37 0.31 -25.65
CA ALA A 86 -11.13 -0.48 -25.68
C ALA A 86 -10.44 -0.48 -24.30
N ALA A 87 -10.28 0.70 -23.69
CA ALA A 87 -9.70 0.87 -22.36
C ALA A 87 -10.57 0.23 -21.25
N ARG A 88 -11.89 0.35 -21.33
CA ARG A 88 -12.82 -0.20 -20.33
C ARG A 88 -12.93 -1.72 -20.38
N ASN A 89 -12.86 -2.31 -21.56
CA ASN A 89 -12.94 -3.76 -21.75
C ASN A 89 -11.72 -4.47 -21.13
N ASN A 90 -10.56 -3.82 -21.17
CA ASN A 90 -9.37 -4.29 -20.49
C ASN A 90 -8.67 -3.13 -19.75
N PRO A 91 -9.06 -2.84 -18.49
CA PRO A 91 -8.47 -1.74 -17.71
C PRO A 91 -6.97 -1.90 -17.46
N HIS A 92 -6.42 -3.11 -17.65
CA HIS A 92 -4.99 -3.40 -17.52
C HIS A 92 -4.21 -3.27 -18.84
N ASP A 93 -4.88 -2.94 -19.94
CA ASP A 93 -4.21 -2.62 -21.19
C ASP A 93 -3.73 -1.17 -21.17
N PHE A 94 -2.46 -1.00 -20.78
CA PHE A 94 -1.83 0.32 -20.77
C PHE A 94 -1.85 0.99 -22.15
N THR A 95 -1.72 0.23 -23.24
CA THR A 95 -1.68 0.78 -24.60
C THR A 95 -3.01 1.43 -24.95
N ALA A 96 -4.12 0.73 -24.70
CA ALA A 96 -5.47 1.23 -24.93
C ALA A 96 -5.74 2.55 -24.18
N TRP A 97 -5.28 2.65 -22.93
CA TRP A 97 -5.34 3.90 -22.19
C TRP A 97 -4.50 5.00 -22.83
N THR A 98 -3.26 4.71 -23.23
CA THR A 98 -2.40 5.74 -23.83
C THR A 98 -2.91 6.25 -25.17
N GLU A 99 -3.54 5.39 -25.98
CA GLU A 99 -4.19 5.78 -27.23
C GLU A 99 -5.41 6.68 -26.96
N LEU A 100 -6.25 6.34 -25.98
CA LEU A 100 -7.36 7.18 -25.54
C LEU A 100 -6.87 8.55 -25.05
N LEU A 101 -5.83 8.59 -24.22
CA LEU A 101 -5.29 9.84 -23.68
C LEU A 101 -4.67 10.70 -24.78
N GLN A 102 -3.98 10.09 -25.73
CA GLN A 102 -3.47 10.80 -26.91
C GLN A 102 -4.60 11.37 -27.76
N TYR A 103 -5.69 10.63 -27.96
CA TYR A 103 -6.86 11.09 -28.71
C TYR A 103 -7.54 12.28 -28.02
N VAL A 104 -7.81 12.22 -26.72
CA VAL A 104 -8.44 13.35 -26.02
C VAL A 104 -7.53 14.58 -25.95
N GLU A 105 -6.21 14.40 -25.89
CA GLU A 105 -5.23 15.48 -26.01
C GLU A 105 -5.30 16.14 -27.40
N GLN A 106 -5.45 15.36 -28.47
CA GLN A 106 -5.55 15.85 -29.86
C GLN A 106 -6.86 16.58 -30.14
N GLU A 107 -7.98 16.03 -29.69
CA GLU A 107 -9.31 16.65 -29.84
C GLU A 107 -9.48 17.89 -28.95
N ASN A 108 -8.59 18.07 -27.96
CA ASN A 108 -8.62 19.16 -27.01
C ASN A 108 -10.03 19.35 -26.42
N HIS A 109 -10.61 18.26 -25.91
CA HIS A 109 -11.97 18.26 -25.35
C HIS A 109 -11.94 18.01 -23.84
N LEU A 110 -12.16 19.08 -23.06
CA LEU A 110 -11.97 19.10 -21.61
C LEU A 110 -12.75 18.01 -20.85
N PHE A 111 -14.04 17.84 -21.12
CA PHE A 111 -14.84 16.84 -20.41
C PHE A 111 -14.50 15.40 -20.78
N ALA A 112 -14.02 15.18 -22.01
CA ALA A 112 -13.53 13.87 -22.44
C ALA A 112 -12.20 13.56 -21.76
N ALA A 113 -11.31 14.56 -21.70
CA ALA A 113 -10.04 14.47 -21.01
C ALA A 113 -10.23 14.18 -19.53
N ARG A 114 -11.05 14.95 -18.80
CA ARG A 114 -11.35 14.70 -17.38
C ARG A 114 -11.78 13.26 -17.13
N LYS A 115 -12.79 12.79 -17.87
CA LYS A 115 -13.30 11.42 -17.76
C LYS A 115 -12.21 10.37 -18.06
N ALA A 116 -11.38 10.60 -19.08
CA ALA A 116 -10.32 9.68 -19.47
C ALA A 116 -9.17 9.63 -18.46
N PHE A 117 -8.67 10.80 -18.03
CA PHE A 117 -7.57 10.91 -17.06
C PHE A 117 -7.99 10.41 -15.68
N ASP A 118 -9.17 10.78 -15.17
CA ASP A 118 -9.64 10.32 -13.86
C ASP A 118 -9.76 8.79 -13.80
N ALA A 119 -10.29 8.17 -14.87
CA ALA A 119 -10.37 6.71 -14.97
C ALA A 119 -9.00 6.05 -15.15
N PHE A 120 -8.09 6.66 -15.92
CA PHE A 120 -6.72 6.18 -16.07
C PHE A 120 -5.97 6.17 -14.73
N PHE A 121 -6.07 7.24 -13.94
CA PHE A 121 -5.38 7.36 -12.66
C PHE A 121 -5.94 6.45 -11.57
N ALA A 122 -7.21 6.06 -11.66
CA ALA A 122 -7.77 5.01 -10.81
C ALA A 122 -7.04 3.66 -10.98
N HIS A 123 -6.40 3.44 -12.13
CA HIS A 123 -5.64 2.22 -12.44
C HIS A 123 -4.12 2.40 -12.42
N TYR A 124 -3.61 3.56 -12.85
CA TYR A 124 -2.18 3.86 -12.97
C TYR A 124 -1.79 5.16 -12.26
N PRO A 125 -1.94 5.26 -10.93
CA PRO A 125 -1.72 6.52 -10.24
C PRO A 125 -0.25 6.95 -10.22
N TYR A 126 0.69 6.01 -10.38
CA TYR A 126 2.13 6.28 -10.42
C TYR A 126 2.64 6.77 -11.79
N CYS A 127 1.76 6.88 -12.80
CA CYS A 127 2.09 7.39 -14.13
C CYS A 127 2.16 8.92 -14.17
N TYR A 128 3.15 9.42 -13.47
CA TYR A 128 3.32 10.82 -13.15
C TYR A 128 3.34 11.74 -14.39
N GLY A 129 3.97 11.33 -15.49
CA GLY A 129 4.03 12.15 -16.71
C GLY A 129 2.65 12.54 -17.24
N TYR A 130 1.63 11.70 -17.02
CA TYR A 130 0.25 11.97 -17.42
C TYR A 130 -0.46 12.95 -16.49
N TRP A 131 -0.13 12.97 -15.19
CA TRP A 131 -0.63 13.98 -14.27
C TRP A 131 -0.19 15.39 -14.70
N LYS A 132 1.07 15.52 -15.14
CA LYS A 132 1.60 16.78 -15.68
C LYS A 132 0.80 17.21 -16.92
N LYS A 133 0.60 16.28 -17.87
CA LYS A 133 -0.17 16.56 -19.09
C LYS A 133 -1.61 16.97 -18.79
N TYR A 134 -2.26 16.29 -17.85
CA TYR A 134 -3.63 16.64 -17.45
C TYR A 134 -3.69 18.05 -16.85
N ALA A 135 -2.76 18.40 -15.98
CA ALA A 135 -2.67 19.75 -15.41
C ALA A 135 -2.39 20.83 -16.47
N ASP A 136 -1.49 20.55 -17.40
CA ASP A 136 -1.19 21.46 -18.50
C ASP A 136 -2.37 21.62 -19.46
N MET A 137 -3.18 20.57 -19.64
CA MET A 137 -4.39 20.62 -20.45
C MET A 137 -5.48 21.46 -19.80
N GLU A 138 -5.79 21.23 -18.52
CA GLU A 138 -6.76 22.03 -17.74
C GLU A 138 -6.42 23.53 -17.78
N ARG A 139 -5.13 23.87 -17.61
CA ARG A 139 -4.65 25.27 -17.66
C ARG A 139 -4.97 25.97 -18.99
N ARG A 140 -4.98 25.24 -20.11
CA ARG A 140 -5.29 25.83 -21.43
C ARG A 140 -6.76 26.23 -21.57
N PHE A 141 -7.66 25.68 -20.76
CA PHE A 141 -9.09 25.97 -20.84
C PHE A 141 -9.56 27.08 -19.90
N ASP A 142 -8.63 27.74 -19.18
CA ASP A 142 -8.90 28.90 -18.32
C ASP A 142 -10.09 28.67 -17.35
N CYS A 143 -10.17 27.46 -16.77
CA CYS A 143 -11.24 27.12 -15.85
C CYS A 143 -11.19 27.98 -14.59
N SER A 144 -12.36 28.42 -14.09
CA SER A 144 -12.45 29.28 -12.91
C SER A 144 -11.74 28.66 -11.70
N ARG A 145 -10.97 29.50 -10.99
CA ARG A 145 -10.12 29.13 -9.83
C ARG A 145 -10.83 28.32 -8.74
N GLU A 146 -12.11 28.57 -8.48
CA GLU A 146 -12.89 27.84 -7.45
C GLU A 146 -13.17 26.38 -7.83
N THR A 147 -13.33 26.10 -9.13
CA THR A 147 -13.54 24.73 -9.64
C THR A 147 -12.21 23.97 -9.73
N GLU A 148 -11.10 24.70 -9.91
CA GLU A 148 -9.74 24.20 -9.81
C GLU A 148 -9.39 23.82 -8.35
N GLU A 149 -9.72 24.65 -7.36
CA GLU A 149 -9.40 24.42 -5.93
C GLU A 149 -9.98 23.12 -5.37
N VAL A 150 -11.27 22.85 -5.59
CA VAL A 150 -11.93 21.63 -5.07
C VAL A 150 -11.41 20.38 -5.80
N ARG A 151 -11.13 20.50 -7.10
CA ARG A 151 -10.72 19.36 -7.94
C ARG A 151 -9.25 19.01 -7.77
N TRP A 152 -8.37 20.00 -7.80
CA TRP A 152 -6.95 19.84 -7.51
C TRP A 152 -6.75 19.51 -6.04
N GLY A 153 -7.47 20.13 -5.10
CA GLY A 153 -7.41 19.74 -3.68
C GLY A 153 -7.70 18.26 -3.46
N GLY A 154 -8.72 17.71 -4.13
CA GLY A 154 -9.04 16.28 -4.10
C GLY A 154 -7.98 15.40 -4.80
N SER A 155 -7.63 15.70 -6.05
CA SER A 155 -6.69 14.90 -6.85
C SER A 155 -5.23 15.02 -6.38
N LEU A 156 -4.81 16.17 -5.86
CA LEU A 156 -3.50 16.35 -5.21
C LEU A 156 -3.45 15.69 -3.85
N CYS A 157 -4.49 15.78 -3.02
CA CYS A 157 -4.52 15.06 -1.74
C CYS A 157 -4.39 13.55 -1.99
N TRP A 158 -5.05 13.06 -3.05
CA TRP A 158 -4.91 11.70 -3.52
C TRP A 158 -3.49 11.40 -4.05
N PHE A 159 -2.92 12.27 -4.87
CA PHE A 159 -1.54 12.15 -5.38
C PHE A 159 -0.47 12.27 -4.28
N TRP A 160 -0.68 13.07 -3.23
CA TRP A 160 0.18 13.19 -2.04
C TRP A 160 0.07 11.97 -1.16
N GLY A 161 -1.14 11.41 -1.00
CA GLY A 161 -1.36 10.15 -0.29
C GLY A 161 -0.80 8.93 -1.02
N VAL A 162 -0.59 9.01 -2.34
CA VAL A 162 -0.20 7.88 -3.18
C VAL A 162 1.26 7.97 -3.66
N THR A 163 1.80 9.16 -3.92
CA THR A 163 3.17 9.40 -4.41
C THR A 163 3.84 10.62 -3.74
N PRO A 164 4.09 10.59 -2.42
CA PRO A 164 4.70 11.70 -1.70
C PRO A 164 6.11 12.07 -2.23
N LEU A 165 6.83 11.12 -2.82
CA LEU A 165 8.22 11.29 -3.24
C LEU A 165 8.43 12.04 -4.57
N PHE A 166 7.42 12.08 -5.46
CA PHE A 166 7.58 12.71 -6.79
C PHE A 166 7.03 14.13 -6.86
N SER A 167 6.11 14.52 -5.97
CA SER A 167 5.40 15.81 -6.03
C SER A 167 6.30 17.06 -5.98
N PRO A 168 7.33 17.14 -5.14
CA PRO A 168 8.04 18.40 -4.88
C PRO A 168 8.76 19.03 -6.07
N LEU A 169 9.44 18.22 -6.88
CA LEU A 169 10.23 18.71 -8.03
C LEU A 169 9.35 19.43 -9.08
N TRP A 170 8.06 19.09 -9.12
CA TRP A 170 7.17 19.46 -10.21
C TRP A 170 6.51 20.82 -10.03
N TRP A 171 6.19 21.16 -8.79
CA TRP A 171 5.79 22.52 -8.43
C TRP A 171 6.89 23.48 -8.81
N ALA A 172 8.13 23.07 -8.50
CA ALA A 172 9.34 23.83 -8.67
C ALA A 172 9.74 24.02 -10.16
N GLU A 173 9.69 22.99 -11.00
CA GLU A 173 9.99 23.11 -12.45
C GLU A 173 8.83 23.63 -13.32
N GLY A 174 7.58 23.54 -12.84
CA GLY A 174 6.38 23.79 -13.65
C GLY A 174 5.87 25.25 -13.71
N GLY A 175 6.50 26.19 -12.99
CA GLY A 175 6.02 27.57 -12.91
C GLY A 175 4.61 27.72 -12.30
N PHE A 176 4.12 26.67 -11.60
CA PHE A 176 2.76 26.61 -11.03
C PHE A 176 2.61 27.54 -9.80
N TRP A 177 3.68 28.19 -9.36
CA TRP A 177 3.71 29.07 -8.19
C TRP A 177 2.78 30.28 -8.30
N GLY A 178 2.57 30.82 -9.50
CA GLY A 178 1.61 31.92 -9.73
C GLY A 178 0.14 31.54 -9.50
N SER A 179 -0.17 30.23 -9.51
CA SER A 179 -1.51 29.66 -9.30
C SER A 179 -1.76 29.26 -7.84
N LEU A 180 -0.76 29.39 -6.93
CA LEU A 180 -0.88 29.09 -5.49
C LEU A 180 -1.36 30.28 -4.62
N ALA A 181 -1.55 31.46 -5.22
CA ALA A 181 -2.25 32.59 -4.61
C ALA A 181 -3.67 32.31 -4.01
N PRO A 182 -4.43 31.24 -4.37
CA PRO A 182 -5.75 30.95 -3.80
C PRO A 182 -5.76 30.08 -2.53
N PHE A 183 -4.64 29.53 -2.05
CA PHE A 183 -4.60 28.93 -0.70
C PHE A 183 -4.57 30.07 0.35
N GLY A 184 -5.68 30.80 0.45
CA GLY A 184 -5.81 32.05 1.19
C GLY A 184 -5.14 31.98 2.57
N HIS A 185 -4.17 32.87 2.80
CA HIS A 185 -3.45 33.14 4.05
C HIS A 185 -2.85 31.95 4.84
N LEU A 186 -3.10 30.68 4.48
CA LEU A 186 -2.75 29.48 5.26
C LEU A 186 -1.67 28.61 4.61
N CYS A 187 -1.39 28.78 3.31
CA CYS A 187 -0.35 28.02 2.61
C CYS A 187 0.54 28.99 1.81
N THR A 188 1.62 29.46 2.44
CA THR A 188 2.64 30.27 1.74
C THR A 188 3.52 29.36 0.89
N ILE A 189 4.22 29.91 -0.11
CA ILE A 189 5.19 29.14 -0.93
C ILE A 189 6.22 28.41 -0.04
N SER A 190 6.65 29.04 1.06
CA SER A 190 7.50 28.41 2.10
C SER A 190 6.89 27.14 2.68
N THR A 191 5.59 27.15 3.05
CA THR A 191 4.92 25.94 3.57
C THR A 191 4.84 24.81 2.55
N VAL A 192 4.75 25.15 1.25
CA VAL A 192 4.78 24.15 0.17
C VAL A 192 6.16 23.52 0.06
N PHE A 193 7.23 24.32 0.07
CA PHE A 193 8.60 23.81 0.08
C PHE A 193 8.90 22.94 1.30
N GLU A 194 8.46 23.34 2.49
CA GLU A 194 8.64 22.55 3.71
C GLU A 194 7.91 21.20 3.63
N ALA A 195 6.66 21.19 3.18
CA ALA A 195 5.93 19.95 2.97
C ALA A 195 6.59 19.07 1.90
N ALA A 196 7.12 19.69 0.85
CA ALA A 196 7.84 19.02 -0.22
C ALA A 196 9.12 18.34 0.28
N VAL A 197 9.94 19.07 1.04
CA VAL A 197 11.18 18.57 1.63
C VAL A 197 10.88 17.48 2.67
N ALA A 198 9.82 17.63 3.46
CA ALA A 198 9.38 16.58 4.39
C ALA A 198 8.99 15.29 3.66
N ALA A 199 8.40 15.39 2.47
CA ALA A 199 7.94 14.24 1.70
C ALA A 199 9.03 13.58 0.86
N ALA A 200 9.91 14.36 0.20
CA ALA A 200 10.88 13.86 -0.77
C ALA A 200 12.33 14.34 -0.57
N GLY A 201 12.61 15.17 0.43
CA GLY A 201 13.95 15.74 0.66
C GLY A 201 15.01 14.70 1.05
N MET A 202 14.60 13.51 1.49
CA MET A 202 15.48 12.38 1.76
C MET A 202 15.77 11.49 0.53
N ASP A 203 15.14 11.75 -0.63
CA ASP A 203 15.46 11.04 -1.86
C ASP A 203 16.88 11.40 -2.30
N PHE A 204 17.65 10.40 -2.72
CA PHE A 204 19.00 10.57 -3.24
C PHE A 204 19.06 11.50 -4.45
N ARG A 205 17.96 11.65 -5.21
CA ARG A 205 17.88 12.54 -6.39
C ARG A 205 17.05 13.81 -6.14
N SER A 206 16.94 14.23 -4.88
CA SER A 206 16.18 15.43 -4.48
C SER A 206 16.94 16.74 -4.67
N ASP A 207 18.14 16.73 -5.28
CA ASP A 207 19.01 17.90 -5.41
C ASP A 207 18.28 19.13 -5.97
N LYS A 208 17.49 18.95 -7.03
CA LYS A 208 16.77 20.05 -7.68
C LYS A 208 15.70 20.69 -6.79
N LEU A 209 15.08 19.92 -5.89
CA LEU A 209 14.14 20.46 -4.91
C LEU A 209 14.84 21.43 -3.96
N TRP A 210 15.97 21.00 -3.42
CA TRP A 210 16.76 21.81 -2.48
C TRP A 210 17.29 23.07 -3.13
N GLU A 211 17.80 22.99 -4.36
CA GLU A 211 18.23 24.16 -5.14
C GLU A 211 17.11 25.18 -5.32
N LEU A 212 15.92 24.73 -5.75
CA LEU A 212 14.78 25.62 -5.98
C LEU A 212 14.29 26.26 -4.68
N TYR A 213 14.37 25.53 -3.56
CA TYR A 213 14.03 26.10 -2.25
C TYR A 213 15.02 27.19 -1.83
N VAL A 214 16.32 26.95 -2.01
CA VAL A 214 17.38 27.94 -1.73
C VAL A 214 17.25 29.17 -2.63
N GLU A 215 16.99 28.98 -3.93
CA GLU A 215 16.78 30.07 -4.88
C GLU A 215 15.58 30.94 -4.46
N TRP A 216 14.47 30.32 -4.07
CA TRP A 216 13.28 31.05 -3.63
C TRP A 216 13.51 31.88 -2.36
N GLU A 217 14.11 31.30 -1.31
CA GLU A 217 14.41 32.06 -0.08
C GLU A 217 15.42 33.20 -0.34
N ARG A 218 16.36 32.98 -1.26
CA ARG A 218 17.31 34.02 -1.70
C ARG A 218 16.58 35.18 -2.38
N GLU A 219 15.57 34.91 -3.19
CA GLU A 219 14.72 35.94 -3.81
C GLU A 219 13.87 36.70 -2.78
N GLN A 220 13.45 36.04 -1.70
CA GLN A 220 12.78 36.72 -0.56
C GLN A 220 13.75 37.59 0.26
N GLY A 221 15.06 37.36 0.14
CA GLY A 221 16.10 38.10 0.86
C GLY A 221 16.39 37.57 2.27
N ASP A 222 15.81 36.44 2.68
CA ASP A 222 16.09 35.82 3.99
C ASP A 222 17.33 34.91 3.92
N LEU A 223 18.50 35.52 4.08
CA LEU A 223 19.78 34.82 4.04
C LEU A 223 20.00 33.86 5.23
N ARG A 224 19.27 34.02 6.34
CA ARG A 224 19.32 33.09 7.48
C ARG A 224 18.55 31.83 7.17
N ALA A 225 17.37 31.96 6.58
CA ALA A 225 16.60 30.81 6.09
C ALA A 225 17.40 29.99 5.08
N VAL A 226 18.09 30.65 4.13
CA VAL A 226 18.99 29.99 3.18
C VAL A 226 20.07 29.15 3.91
N THR A 227 20.68 29.71 4.96
CA THR A 227 21.69 29.00 5.76
C THR A 227 21.10 27.79 6.47
N GLY A 228 19.88 27.93 7.03
CA GLY A 228 19.15 26.82 7.65
C GLY A 228 18.78 25.71 6.67
N ILE A 229 18.48 26.03 5.40
CA ILE A 229 18.26 25.04 4.35
C ILE A 229 19.55 24.30 4.02
N TYR A 230 20.68 25.01 3.92
CA TYR A 230 21.99 24.37 3.71
C TYR A 230 22.37 23.43 4.85
N ASP A 231 22.15 23.83 6.10
CA ASP A 231 22.45 22.97 7.27
C ASP A 231 21.64 21.65 7.21
N ARG A 232 20.42 21.67 6.67
CA ARG A 232 19.60 20.47 6.43
C ARG A 232 20.14 19.63 5.27
N VAL A 233 20.32 20.21 4.08
CA VAL A 233 20.74 19.45 2.88
C VAL A 233 22.15 18.87 3.01
N LEU A 234 23.05 19.53 3.73
CA LEU A 234 24.41 19.02 3.97
C LEU A 234 24.43 17.75 4.82
N SER A 235 23.34 17.47 5.54
CA SER A 235 23.14 16.24 6.31
C SER A 235 22.36 15.16 5.54
N MET A 236 21.96 15.44 4.29
CA MET A 236 21.18 14.52 3.46
C MET A 236 22.05 13.91 2.37
N PRO A 237 22.08 12.57 2.22
CA PRO A 237 22.87 11.93 1.19
C PRO A 237 22.16 12.05 -0.15
N THR A 238 22.53 13.07 -0.93
CA THR A 238 22.03 13.31 -2.29
C THR A 238 23.10 13.00 -3.34
N GLN A 239 22.71 12.96 -4.62
CA GLN A 239 23.60 12.65 -5.72
C GLN A 239 24.64 13.76 -5.93
N LEU A 240 24.24 15.02 -5.76
CA LEU A 240 25.08 16.20 -5.95
C LEU A 240 25.43 16.87 -4.61
N TYR A 241 25.61 16.08 -3.54
CA TYR A 241 25.96 16.58 -2.20
C TYR A 241 27.18 17.52 -2.20
N ASN A 242 28.16 17.28 -3.07
CA ASN A 242 29.33 18.13 -3.26
C ASN A 242 28.99 19.49 -3.89
N HIS A 243 28.01 19.54 -4.79
CA HIS A 243 27.54 20.80 -5.36
C HIS A 243 26.89 21.68 -4.29
N HIS A 244 26.05 21.11 -3.43
CA HIS A 244 25.45 21.84 -2.30
C HIS A 244 26.51 22.37 -1.34
N TRP A 245 27.59 21.63 -1.11
CA TRP A 245 28.73 22.07 -0.32
C TRP A 245 29.48 23.28 -0.92
N GLU A 246 29.78 23.24 -2.21
CA GLU A 246 30.40 24.38 -2.90
C GLU A 246 29.50 25.62 -2.85
N LYS A 247 28.19 25.44 -3.08
CA LYS A 247 27.19 26.50 -3.01
C LYS A 247 27.03 27.09 -1.60
N PHE A 248 27.13 26.27 -0.57
CA PHE A 248 27.16 26.73 0.82
C PHE A 248 28.41 27.58 1.09
N LYS A 249 29.60 27.14 0.65
CA LYS A 249 30.82 27.94 0.79
C LYS A 249 30.71 29.27 0.06
N GLU A 250 30.20 29.28 -1.18
CA GLU A 250 29.91 30.52 -1.93
C GLU A 250 28.97 31.44 -1.14
N HIS A 251 27.91 30.90 -0.54
CA HIS A 251 26.97 31.67 0.28
C HIS A 251 27.63 32.31 1.51
N VAL A 252 28.49 31.58 2.23
CA VAL A 252 29.21 32.11 3.40
C VAL A 252 30.24 33.18 3.01
N LEU A 253 30.92 33.00 1.88
CA LEU A 253 31.97 33.91 1.41
C LEU A 253 31.42 35.23 0.85
N HIS A 254 30.29 35.19 0.14
CA HIS A 254 29.73 36.38 -0.53
C HIS A 254 28.80 37.22 0.36
N ASN A 255 28.43 36.74 1.55
CA ASN A 255 27.50 37.44 2.44
C ASN A 255 28.17 37.78 3.79
N PRO A 256 27.74 38.86 4.47
CA PRO A 256 28.24 39.20 5.79
C PRO A 256 27.75 38.20 6.85
N PRO A 257 28.59 37.73 7.79
CA PRO A 257 28.22 36.72 8.79
C PRO A 257 26.99 37.07 9.64
N LYS A 258 26.70 38.35 9.86
CA LYS A 258 25.56 38.83 10.66
C LYS A 258 24.20 38.58 10.00
N ASP A 259 24.19 38.47 8.68
CA ASP A 259 22.96 38.33 7.89
C ASP A 259 22.67 36.85 7.59
N ILE A 260 23.68 35.98 7.67
CA ILE A 260 23.53 34.53 7.44
C ILE A 260 23.39 33.73 8.73
N LEU A 261 23.98 34.17 9.85
CA LEU A 261 23.95 33.46 11.13
C LEU A 261 22.86 33.99 12.07
N SER A 262 22.38 33.12 12.96
CA SER A 262 21.57 33.55 14.09
C SER A 262 22.42 34.36 15.10
N PRO A 263 21.81 35.29 15.89
CA PRO A 263 22.56 36.05 16.89
C PRO A 263 23.26 35.17 17.93
N GLU A 264 22.64 34.06 18.30
CA GLU A 264 23.17 33.09 19.26
C GLU A 264 24.40 32.37 18.70
N GLU A 265 24.32 31.92 17.44
CA GLU A 265 25.42 31.27 16.76
C GLU A 265 26.59 32.22 16.51
N LEU A 266 26.31 33.45 16.08
CA LEU A 266 27.35 34.46 15.88
C LEU A 266 28.13 34.74 17.17
N LEU A 267 27.42 34.88 18.31
CA LEU A 267 28.05 35.08 19.61
C LEU A 267 28.90 33.88 20.01
N TRP A 268 28.42 32.67 19.74
CA TRP A 268 29.14 31.44 20.02
C TRP A 268 30.44 31.34 19.18
N VAL A 269 30.36 31.62 17.88
CA VAL A 269 31.52 31.61 16.97
C VAL A 269 32.55 32.66 17.41
N GLN A 270 32.10 33.87 17.76
CA GLN A 270 32.97 34.92 18.29
C GLN A 270 33.63 34.53 19.62
N SER A 271 32.88 33.91 20.53
CA SER A 271 33.43 33.43 21.80
C SER A 271 34.49 32.35 21.59
N LYS A 272 34.32 31.47 20.60
CA LYS A 272 35.30 30.42 20.26
C LYS A 272 36.61 31.01 19.73
N LEU A 273 36.51 32.01 18.85
CA LEU A 273 37.67 32.73 18.33
C LEU A 273 38.40 33.54 19.42
N ALA A 274 37.68 34.05 20.42
CA ALA A 274 38.28 34.79 21.55
C ALA A 274 39.03 33.87 22.53
N THR A 275 38.68 32.59 22.61
CA THR A 275 39.37 31.61 23.46
C THR A 275 40.65 31.03 22.87
N ASP A 276 40.94 31.24 21.57
CA ASP A 276 42.21 30.87 20.97
C ASP A 276 43.27 31.97 21.23
N PRO A 277 44.36 31.68 21.97
CA PRO A 277 45.31 32.70 22.37
C PRO A 277 46.19 33.09 21.18
N VAL A 278 45.91 34.24 20.56
CA VAL A 278 46.92 34.93 19.75
C VAL A 278 47.96 35.53 20.71
N PRO A 279 49.27 35.24 20.56
CA PRO A 279 50.31 35.91 21.34
C PRO A 279 50.28 37.41 21.04
N LYS A 280 49.98 38.22 22.05
CA LYS A 280 50.03 39.69 21.94
C LYS A 280 51.49 40.12 21.71
N PRO A 281 51.83 40.84 20.64
CA PRO A 281 53.08 41.59 20.58
C PRO A 281 53.04 42.72 21.63
N PRO A 282 54.18 43.09 22.24
CA PRO A 282 54.23 44.15 23.23
C PRO A 282 53.96 45.51 22.58
N GLU A 283 52.93 46.23 23.04
CA GLU A 283 52.68 47.62 22.69
C GLU A 283 53.53 48.55 23.58
N PRO A 284 54.20 49.58 23.00
CA PRO A 284 54.83 50.64 23.78
C PRO A 284 53.80 51.69 24.22
N GLU A 285 53.96 52.15 25.47
CA GLU A 285 53.12 53.17 26.12
C GLU A 285 53.26 54.56 25.49
N GLY A 286 52.10 55.21 25.28
CA GLY A 286 51.86 56.60 25.65
C GLY A 286 52.26 57.71 24.67
N THR A 287 51.26 58.36 24.08
CA THR A 287 51.09 59.84 24.14
C THR A 287 49.67 60.22 23.66
N GLU A 288 48.99 61.05 24.45
CA GLU A 288 47.70 61.69 24.14
C GLU A 288 47.88 62.89 23.18
N ALA A 289 46.98 63.07 22.19
CA ALA A 289 46.54 64.35 21.61
C ALA A 289 45.27 64.14 20.71
N PRO A 290 44.62 65.17 20.12
CA PRO A 290 43.32 65.74 20.49
C PRO A 290 42.20 65.51 19.42
N PRO A 291 40.95 66.01 19.58
CA PRO A 291 39.77 65.47 18.90
C PRO A 291 39.54 66.06 17.50
N GLY A 292 39.43 65.16 16.53
CA GLY A 292 39.00 65.47 15.16
C GLY A 292 40.03 65.05 14.12
N GLU A 293 40.08 63.75 13.80
CA GLU A 293 40.71 63.22 12.59
C GLU A 293 40.16 61.80 12.34
N ASP A 294 40.07 61.43 11.06
CA ASP A 294 39.48 60.20 10.55
C ASP A 294 39.94 58.93 11.28
N LEU A 295 39.03 57.94 11.33
CA LEU A 295 39.28 56.60 11.87
C LEU A 295 40.65 56.06 11.41
N PRO A 296 41.47 55.42 12.27
CA PRO A 296 42.78 54.94 11.89
C PRO A 296 42.67 53.90 10.75
N PRO A 297 43.54 53.92 9.73
CA PRO A 297 43.54 52.96 8.60
C PRO A 297 43.74 51.47 8.98
N GLY A 298 43.87 51.14 10.26
CA GLY A 298 44.04 49.78 10.77
C GLY A 298 42.79 49.16 11.42
N VAL A 299 41.73 49.93 11.67
CA VAL A 299 40.51 49.41 12.33
C VAL A 299 39.62 48.65 11.34
N GLU A 300 39.54 49.11 10.08
CA GLU A 300 38.82 48.42 9.00
C GLU A 300 39.45 47.04 8.71
N GLY A 301 40.78 46.99 8.59
CA GLY A 301 41.49 45.72 8.35
C GLY A 301 41.34 44.70 9.48
N LYS A 302 41.19 45.13 10.73
CA LYS A 302 40.98 44.22 11.87
C LYS A 302 39.56 43.66 11.90
N ALA A 303 38.55 44.49 11.58
CA ALA A 303 37.17 44.05 11.47
C ALA A 303 36.98 43.07 10.30
N ASP A 304 37.67 43.29 9.19
CA ASP A 304 37.64 42.39 8.02
C ASP A 304 38.36 41.05 8.32
N LEU A 305 39.50 41.10 9.02
CA LEU A 305 40.22 39.91 9.51
C LEU A 305 39.37 39.08 10.48
N ASP A 306 38.60 39.73 11.35
CA ASP A 306 37.73 39.05 12.30
C ASP A 306 36.49 38.44 11.61
N GLN A 307 35.96 39.08 10.56
CA GLN A 307 34.91 38.49 9.72
C GLN A 307 35.40 37.28 8.94
N GLU A 308 36.61 37.31 8.39
CA GLU A 308 37.17 36.19 7.64
C GLU A 308 37.37 34.96 8.52
N LYS A 309 37.90 35.14 9.75
CA LYS A 309 38.01 34.06 10.73
C LYS A 309 36.65 33.47 11.12
N ILE A 310 35.61 34.31 11.23
CA ILE A 310 34.24 33.84 11.47
C ILE A 310 33.77 32.96 10.31
N ARG A 311 33.99 33.37 9.05
CA ARG A 311 33.65 32.57 7.87
C ARG A 311 34.39 31.24 7.85
N GLU A 312 35.70 31.24 8.10
CA GLU A 312 36.53 30.04 8.16
C GLU A 312 36.04 29.05 9.23
N LEU A 313 35.70 29.54 10.43
CA LEU A 313 35.20 28.69 11.50
C LEU A 313 33.81 28.11 11.16
N VAL A 314 32.91 28.90 10.56
CA VAL A 314 31.60 28.41 10.09
C VAL A 314 31.75 27.30 9.05
N ILE A 315 32.63 27.50 8.07
CA ILE A 315 32.92 26.49 7.04
C ILE A 315 33.55 25.24 7.69
N SER A 316 34.51 25.40 8.59
CA SER A 316 35.15 24.30 9.30
C SER A 316 34.16 23.44 10.09
N MET A 317 33.19 24.06 10.78
CA MET A 317 32.15 23.33 11.51
C MET A 317 31.28 22.48 10.59
N ARG A 318 30.81 23.03 9.46
CA ARG A 318 29.97 22.28 8.51
C ARG A 318 30.78 21.27 7.68
N GLN A 319 32.08 21.46 7.51
CA GLN A 319 32.95 20.50 6.82
C GLN A 319 32.90 19.12 7.49
N GLN A 320 32.76 19.06 8.82
CA GLN A 320 32.61 17.79 9.54
C GLN A 320 31.29 17.09 9.20
N ILE A 321 30.19 17.84 9.09
CA ILE A 321 28.87 17.32 8.70
C ILE A 321 28.93 16.82 7.26
N TYR A 322 29.51 17.62 6.35
CA TYR A 322 29.75 17.24 4.97
C TYR A 322 30.54 15.92 4.86
N ALA A 323 31.63 15.78 5.63
CA ALA A 323 32.46 14.57 5.59
C ALA A 323 31.70 13.31 6.08
N GLN A 324 30.82 13.47 7.08
CA GLN A 324 29.95 12.37 7.51
C GLN A 324 28.94 12.01 6.42
N ASN A 325 28.31 13.01 5.79
CA ASN A 325 27.37 12.80 4.71
C ASN A 325 28.03 12.14 3.49
N GLU A 326 29.24 12.55 3.11
CA GLU A 326 30.04 11.95 2.05
C GLU A 326 30.29 10.44 2.28
N ALA A 327 30.56 10.06 3.54
CA ALA A 327 30.68 8.65 3.90
C ALA A 327 29.34 7.89 3.77
N GLU A 328 28.22 8.51 4.13
CA GLU A 328 26.88 7.93 3.96
C GLU A 328 26.47 7.81 2.48
N VAL A 329 26.82 8.79 1.64
CA VAL A 329 26.64 8.74 0.18
C VAL A 329 27.46 7.60 -0.41
N SER A 330 28.74 7.48 -0.02
CA SER A 330 29.64 6.45 -0.54
C SER A 330 29.12 5.02 -0.28
N LYS A 331 28.50 4.79 0.89
CA LYS A 331 27.88 3.49 1.22
C LYS A 331 26.73 3.11 0.29
N ARG A 332 26.07 4.09 -0.32
CA ARG A 332 24.82 3.93 -1.08
C ARG A 332 25.00 4.13 -2.58
N TRP A 333 26.11 4.72 -2.98
CA TRP A 333 26.41 5.09 -4.36
C TRP A 333 26.18 3.95 -5.34
N ASN A 334 26.71 2.76 -5.05
CA ASN A 334 26.60 1.61 -5.96
C ASN A 334 25.15 1.13 -6.12
N PHE A 335 24.35 1.20 -5.05
CA PHE A 335 22.93 0.85 -5.13
C PHE A 335 22.17 1.88 -5.96
N GLU A 336 22.41 3.16 -5.72
CA GLU A 336 21.74 4.27 -6.43
C GLU A 336 22.13 4.33 -7.91
N ASP A 337 23.39 4.06 -8.26
CA ASP A 337 23.81 3.93 -9.66
C ASP A 337 23.19 2.69 -10.32
N GLY A 338 23.00 1.60 -9.58
CA GLY A 338 22.31 0.40 -10.05
C GLY A 338 20.85 0.63 -10.45
N ILE A 339 20.22 1.72 -9.99
CA ILE A 339 18.84 2.09 -10.34
C ILE A 339 18.84 2.87 -11.65
N LYS A 340 18.51 2.18 -12.75
CA LYS A 340 18.43 2.80 -14.09
C LYS A 340 17.05 3.39 -14.40
N ARG A 341 15.98 2.88 -13.77
CA ARG A 341 14.61 3.41 -13.92
C ARG A 341 13.96 3.66 -12.55
N PRO A 342 14.06 4.89 -11.99
CA PRO A 342 13.51 5.22 -10.67
C PRO A 342 12.00 5.50 -10.68
N TYR A 343 11.36 5.52 -11.85
CA TYR A 343 9.95 5.83 -12.02
C TYR A 343 9.14 4.61 -12.50
N PHE A 344 7.83 4.68 -12.31
CA PHE A 344 6.92 3.63 -12.72
C PHE A 344 6.82 3.52 -14.26
N HIS A 345 6.84 2.29 -14.77
CA HIS A 345 6.43 1.96 -16.13
C HIS A 345 5.98 0.50 -16.16
N VAL A 346 4.94 0.21 -16.95
CA VAL A 346 4.42 -1.14 -17.19
C VAL A 346 5.41 -2.14 -17.79
N LYS A 347 6.49 -1.69 -18.45
CA LYS A 347 7.50 -2.57 -19.03
C LYS A 347 8.27 -3.25 -17.89
N PRO A 348 8.46 -4.58 -17.93
CA PRO A 348 9.21 -5.27 -16.89
C PRO A 348 10.63 -4.67 -16.71
N LEU A 349 11.04 -4.51 -15.46
CA LEU A 349 12.42 -4.29 -15.07
C LEU A 349 13.26 -5.55 -15.29
N GLU A 350 14.54 -5.32 -15.54
CA GLU A 350 15.54 -6.38 -15.63
C GLU A 350 15.79 -7.05 -14.29
N ARG A 351 16.13 -8.34 -14.31
CA ARG A 351 16.42 -9.11 -13.09
C ARG A 351 17.57 -8.52 -12.26
N ALA A 352 18.52 -7.84 -12.90
CA ALA A 352 19.61 -7.16 -12.20
C ALA A 352 19.10 -5.98 -11.35
N GLN A 353 18.19 -5.17 -11.88
CA GLN A 353 17.59 -4.06 -11.13
C GLN A 353 16.72 -4.56 -9.98
N LEU A 354 15.97 -5.64 -10.17
CA LEU A 354 15.18 -6.26 -9.09
C LEU A 354 16.07 -6.79 -7.96
N ARG A 355 17.23 -7.37 -8.28
CA ARG A 355 18.23 -7.76 -7.27
C ARG A 355 18.79 -6.54 -6.54
N ASN A 356 19.19 -5.50 -7.28
CA ASN A 356 19.70 -4.27 -6.69
C ASN A 356 18.71 -3.64 -5.70
N TRP A 357 17.42 -3.54 -6.04
CA TRP A 357 16.39 -3.07 -5.12
C TRP A 357 16.26 -3.95 -3.88
N ARG A 358 16.32 -5.28 -4.04
CA ARG A 358 16.22 -6.21 -2.92
C ARG A 358 17.38 -6.02 -1.95
N ASP A 359 18.60 -5.98 -2.48
CA ASP A 359 19.84 -5.86 -1.72
C ASP A 359 19.94 -4.49 -1.04
N TYR A 360 19.51 -3.42 -1.73
CA TYR A 360 19.48 -2.08 -1.15
C TYR A 360 18.46 -1.97 0.00
N LEU A 361 17.27 -2.55 -0.17
CA LEU A 361 16.29 -2.63 0.92
C LEU A 361 16.81 -3.43 2.11
N ASP A 362 17.48 -4.56 1.89
CA ASP A 362 18.09 -5.35 2.96
C ASP A 362 19.18 -4.55 3.70
N TYR A 363 19.98 -3.78 2.97
CA TYR A 363 20.97 -2.88 3.55
C TYR A 363 20.33 -1.79 4.44
N GLU A 364 19.36 -1.03 3.93
CA GLU A 364 18.71 0.03 4.74
C GLU A 364 17.92 -0.55 5.92
N MET A 365 17.26 -1.70 5.76
CA MET A 365 16.57 -2.36 6.87
C MET A 365 17.53 -2.78 8.00
N ALA A 366 18.79 -3.06 7.68
CA ALA A 366 19.80 -3.48 8.67
C ALA A 366 20.59 -2.32 9.27
N ALA A 367 20.88 -1.27 8.50
CA ALA A 367 21.81 -0.20 8.87
C ALA A 367 21.19 1.20 8.91
N GLY A 368 20.04 1.40 8.26
CA GLY A 368 19.37 2.69 8.12
C GLY A 368 18.41 3.00 9.28
N SER A 369 17.93 4.25 9.32
CA SER A 369 16.83 4.64 10.22
C SER A 369 15.49 4.10 9.70
N HIS A 370 14.48 4.09 10.58
CA HIS A 370 13.13 3.71 10.18
C HIS A 370 12.61 4.59 9.05
N GLU A 371 12.74 5.91 9.19
CA GLU A 371 12.29 6.92 8.23
C GLU A 371 12.95 6.71 6.87
N ARG A 372 14.27 6.50 6.86
CA ARG A 372 15.02 6.26 5.63
C ARG A 372 14.60 4.96 4.96
N THR A 373 14.38 3.92 5.74
CA THR A 373 13.89 2.62 5.24
C THR A 373 12.51 2.77 4.59
N ILE A 374 11.60 3.52 5.22
CA ILE A 374 10.28 3.84 4.66
C ILE A 374 10.40 4.62 3.34
N VAL A 375 11.22 5.66 3.30
CA VAL A 375 11.48 6.43 2.06
C VAL A 375 11.98 5.51 0.94
N LEU A 376 12.94 4.62 1.23
CA LEU A 376 13.43 3.70 0.22
C LEU A 376 12.36 2.69 -0.23
N PHE A 377 11.54 2.17 0.70
CA PHE A 377 10.42 1.30 0.34
C PHE A 377 9.42 2.02 -0.57
N GLU A 378 9.03 3.25 -0.25
CA GLU A 378 8.12 4.04 -1.08
C GLU A 378 8.72 4.29 -2.49
N ARG A 379 10.02 4.61 -2.59
CA ARG A 379 10.73 4.71 -3.89
C ARG A 379 10.70 3.39 -4.66
N CYS A 380 10.98 2.29 -3.97
CA CYS A 380 11.01 0.96 -4.57
C CYS A 380 9.63 0.55 -5.10
N VAL A 381 8.55 0.72 -4.33
CA VAL A 381 7.21 0.33 -4.78
C VAL A 381 6.70 1.21 -5.91
N ILE A 382 7.24 2.42 -6.12
CA ILE A 382 6.94 3.21 -7.32
C ILE A 382 7.54 2.57 -8.57
N ALA A 383 8.86 2.33 -8.57
CA ALA A 383 9.53 1.71 -9.72
C ALA A 383 9.09 0.24 -9.95
N CYS A 384 8.78 -0.47 -8.86
CA CYS A 384 8.49 -1.90 -8.82
C CYS A 384 7.01 -2.22 -8.50
N ALA A 385 6.07 -1.31 -8.78
CA ALA A 385 4.67 -1.46 -8.37
C ALA A 385 3.99 -2.76 -8.82
N LEU A 386 4.41 -3.33 -9.96
CA LEU A 386 3.85 -4.59 -10.51
C LEU A 386 4.48 -5.86 -9.94
N TYR A 387 5.44 -5.75 -9.03
CA TYR A 387 6.18 -6.87 -8.44
C TYR A 387 5.71 -7.12 -7.01
N GLU A 388 4.88 -8.15 -6.83
CA GLU A 388 4.28 -8.48 -5.53
C GLU A 388 5.30 -8.72 -4.41
N GLU A 389 6.52 -9.14 -4.73
CA GLU A 389 7.56 -9.42 -3.75
C GLU A 389 7.95 -8.20 -2.90
N PHE A 390 7.99 -6.98 -3.48
CA PHE A 390 8.39 -5.78 -2.74
C PHE A 390 7.30 -5.26 -1.83
N TRP A 391 6.03 -5.33 -2.25
CA TRP A 391 4.89 -5.01 -1.40
C TRP A 391 4.79 -5.98 -0.21
N ILE A 392 5.02 -7.28 -0.45
CA ILE A 392 5.04 -8.28 0.62
C ILE A 392 6.21 -8.03 1.58
N LYS A 393 7.39 -7.67 1.06
CA LYS A 393 8.54 -7.31 1.92
C LYS A 393 8.23 -6.06 2.76
N TYR A 394 7.61 -5.06 2.15
CA TYR A 394 7.27 -3.80 2.82
C TYR A 394 6.22 -3.98 3.92
N THR A 395 5.14 -4.71 3.63
CA THR A 395 4.11 -5.03 4.64
C THR A 395 4.68 -5.82 5.81
N LYS A 396 5.54 -6.81 5.57
CA LYS A 396 6.24 -7.55 6.64
C LYS A 396 7.14 -6.67 7.50
N TYR A 397 7.85 -5.72 6.89
CA TYR A 397 8.65 -4.75 7.64
C TYR A 397 7.74 -3.90 8.54
N LEU A 398 6.65 -3.35 7.99
CA LEU A 398 5.71 -2.52 8.73
C LEU A 398 4.91 -3.26 9.80
N GLU A 399 4.63 -4.55 9.64
CA GLU A 399 3.93 -5.34 10.67
C GLU A 399 4.63 -5.29 12.05
N ASN A 400 5.96 -5.11 12.06
CA ASN A 400 6.75 -4.98 13.29
C ASN A 400 6.80 -3.54 13.84
N HIS A 401 6.30 -2.56 13.09
CA HIS A 401 6.42 -1.13 13.43
C HIS A 401 5.04 -0.47 13.60
N THR A 402 4.16 -0.58 12.59
CA THR A 402 2.84 0.05 12.58
C THR A 402 1.78 -0.81 11.87
N VAL A 403 0.69 -1.11 12.58
CA VAL A 403 -0.46 -1.83 12.01
C VAL A 403 -1.18 -0.98 10.95
N THR A 404 -1.34 0.32 11.20
CA THR A 404 -1.98 1.27 10.28
C THR A 404 -1.17 1.43 8.99
N GLY A 405 0.16 1.51 9.09
CA GLY A 405 1.05 1.56 7.94
C GLY A 405 0.96 0.29 7.09
N ALA A 406 1.06 -0.89 7.72
CA ALA A 406 0.94 -2.16 7.01
C ALA A 406 -0.41 -2.28 6.27
N ARG A 407 -1.51 -1.88 6.91
CA ARG A 407 -2.86 -1.83 6.30
C ARG A 407 -2.90 -0.92 5.07
N SER A 408 -2.36 0.30 5.19
CA SER A 408 -2.29 1.25 4.08
C SER A 408 -1.52 0.68 2.87
N VAL A 409 -0.39 0.02 3.13
CA VAL A 409 0.40 -0.64 2.07
C VAL A 409 -0.39 -1.77 1.41
N PHE A 410 -1.09 -2.62 2.18
CA PHE A 410 -1.96 -3.66 1.61
C PHE A 410 -3.07 -3.07 0.74
N GLN A 411 -3.74 -2.02 1.22
CA GLN A 411 -4.82 -1.34 0.48
C GLN A 411 -4.32 -0.78 -0.85
N ARG A 412 -3.15 -0.11 -0.87
CA ARG A 412 -2.56 0.39 -2.12
C ARG A 412 -2.17 -0.74 -3.07
N ALA A 413 -1.49 -1.76 -2.55
CA ALA A 413 -1.03 -2.88 -3.35
C ALA A 413 -2.20 -3.63 -3.99
N CYS A 414 -3.23 -3.95 -3.22
CA CYS A 414 -4.38 -4.74 -3.66
C CYS A 414 -5.41 -3.92 -4.44
N GLY A 415 -5.59 -2.64 -4.07
CA GLY A 415 -6.60 -1.76 -4.65
C GLY A 415 -6.23 -1.22 -6.02
N TYR A 416 -4.95 -0.89 -6.25
CA TYR A 416 -4.52 -0.23 -7.49
C TYR A 416 -3.60 -1.11 -8.33
N HIS A 417 -2.51 -1.60 -7.74
CA HIS A 417 -1.40 -2.13 -8.54
C HIS A 417 -1.51 -3.63 -8.85
N LEU A 418 -2.02 -4.42 -7.90
CA LEU A 418 -2.04 -5.89 -7.95
C LEU A 418 -3.44 -6.49 -7.69
N PRO A 419 -4.52 -5.99 -8.32
CA PRO A 419 -5.90 -6.42 -8.00
C PRO A 419 -6.19 -7.88 -8.34
N ARG A 420 -5.40 -8.50 -9.23
CA ARG A 420 -5.59 -9.91 -9.67
C ARG A 420 -4.58 -10.90 -9.08
N LYS A 421 -3.65 -10.44 -8.23
CA LYS A 421 -2.59 -11.29 -7.67
C LYS A 421 -3.06 -11.94 -6.36
N PRO A 422 -3.29 -13.26 -6.32
CA PRO A 422 -3.96 -13.88 -5.17
C PRO A 422 -3.14 -13.81 -3.88
N ASN A 423 -1.82 -13.99 -3.96
CA ASN A 423 -0.99 -14.15 -2.76
C ASN A 423 -1.07 -12.95 -1.82
N ILE A 424 -0.98 -11.72 -2.35
CA ILE A 424 -1.01 -10.51 -1.53
C ILE A 424 -2.40 -10.23 -0.92
N HIS A 425 -3.48 -10.54 -1.63
CA HIS A 425 -4.85 -10.42 -1.10
C HIS A 425 -5.11 -11.43 0.03
N LEU A 426 -4.59 -12.66 -0.12
CA LEU A 426 -4.69 -13.67 0.93
C LEU A 426 -3.85 -13.30 2.16
N LEU A 427 -2.68 -12.68 1.97
CA LEU A 427 -1.87 -12.14 3.06
C LEU A 427 -2.58 -10.99 3.76
N TRP A 428 -3.22 -10.08 3.00
CA TRP A 428 -3.99 -8.99 3.58
C TRP A 428 -5.16 -9.49 4.42
N ALA A 429 -5.95 -10.44 3.92
CA ALA A 429 -7.04 -11.05 4.69
C ALA A 429 -6.53 -11.76 5.97
N ALA A 430 -5.40 -12.46 5.89
CA ALA A 430 -4.78 -13.09 7.05
C ALA A 430 -4.24 -12.06 8.06
N PHE A 431 -3.71 -10.93 7.58
CA PHE A 431 -3.30 -9.81 8.41
C PHE A 431 -4.50 -9.22 9.16
N GLU A 432 -5.62 -8.91 8.50
CA GLU A 432 -6.80 -8.37 9.18
C GLU A 432 -7.41 -9.35 10.17
N GLU A 433 -7.43 -10.65 9.84
CA GLU A 433 -7.83 -11.69 10.79
C GLU A 433 -6.93 -11.71 12.03
N LYS A 434 -5.61 -11.58 11.87
CA LYS A 434 -4.63 -11.50 12.98
C LYS A 434 -4.86 -10.25 13.84
N GLN A 435 -5.31 -9.14 13.26
CA GLN A 435 -5.66 -7.91 13.99
C GLN A 435 -7.07 -7.94 14.62
N GLY A 436 -7.86 -8.99 14.38
CA GLY A 436 -9.23 -9.12 14.88
C GLY A 436 -10.32 -8.47 14.00
N ASN A 437 -9.94 -7.90 12.84
CA ASN A 437 -10.87 -7.27 11.90
C ASN A 437 -11.50 -8.30 10.95
N LEU A 438 -12.34 -9.17 11.49
CA LEU A 438 -12.91 -10.31 10.76
C LEU A 438 -13.80 -9.90 9.59
N ASP A 439 -14.61 -8.86 9.75
CA ASP A 439 -15.51 -8.39 8.69
C ASP A 439 -14.74 -7.83 7.50
N GLU A 440 -13.61 -7.18 7.76
CA GLU A 440 -12.72 -6.71 6.71
C GLU A 440 -12.04 -7.88 6.00
N ALA A 441 -11.56 -8.89 6.74
CA ALA A 441 -11.01 -10.11 6.13
C ALA A 441 -12.04 -10.82 5.24
N ARG A 442 -13.32 -10.90 5.66
CA ARG A 442 -14.43 -11.41 4.84
C ARG A 442 -14.64 -10.57 3.58
N ARG A 443 -14.68 -9.24 3.73
CA ARG A 443 -14.87 -8.29 2.63
C ARG A 443 -13.77 -8.46 1.59
N ILE A 444 -12.51 -8.49 2.00
CA ILE A 444 -11.35 -8.66 1.12
C ILE A 444 -11.48 -9.95 0.31
N LEU A 445 -11.73 -11.09 0.97
CA LEU A 445 -11.81 -12.37 0.29
C LEU A 445 -13.01 -12.45 -0.67
N ARG A 446 -14.16 -11.87 -0.30
CA ARG A 446 -15.35 -11.80 -1.17
C ARG A 446 -15.07 -10.95 -2.40
N CYS A 447 -14.59 -9.71 -2.22
CA CYS A 447 -14.27 -8.82 -3.33
C CYS A 447 -13.22 -9.43 -4.25
N PHE A 448 -12.19 -10.10 -3.71
CA PHE A 448 -11.18 -10.75 -4.54
C PHE A 448 -11.73 -11.93 -5.33
N GLU A 449 -12.67 -12.70 -4.77
CA GLU A 449 -13.34 -13.79 -5.50
C GLU A 449 -14.21 -13.28 -6.65
N GLU A 450 -14.84 -12.11 -6.51
CA GLU A 450 -15.58 -11.45 -7.59
C GLU A 450 -14.63 -10.98 -8.72
N VAL A 451 -13.43 -10.51 -8.38
CA VAL A 451 -12.41 -10.07 -9.36
C VAL A 451 -11.77 -11.26 -10.07
N VAL A 452 -11.57 -12.39 -9.38
CA VAL A 452 -10.94 -13.60 -9.92
C VAL A 452 -11.82 -14.83 -9.65
N PRO A 453 -12.93 -14.99 -10.39
CA PRO A 453 -13.84 -16.12 -10.19
C PRO A 453 -13.19 -17.46 -10.55
N GLY A 454 -13.66 -18.54 -9.91
CA GLY A 454 -13.19 -19.91 -10.15
C GLY A 454 -11.89 -20.29 -9.43
N LEU A 455 -11.24 -19.35 -8.74
CA LEU A 455 -10.01 -19.63 -8.02
C LEU A 455 -10.27 -20.32 -6.66
N ALA A 456 -10.22 -21.65 -6.65
CA ALA A 456 -10.62 -22.48 -5.51
C ALA A 456 -9.94 -22.13 -4.18
N MET A 457 -8.67 -21.69 -4.20
CA MET A 457 -7.95 -21.32 -2.99
C MET A 457 -8.61 -20.14 -2.24
N VAL A 458 -9.30 -19.23 -2.93
CA VAL A 458 -9.98 -18.07 -2.34
C VAL A 458 -11.23 -18.54 -1.60
N ARG A 459 -12.09 -19.31 -2.28
CA ARG A 459 -13.27 -19.92 -1.67
C ARG A 459 -12.90 -20.77 -0.46
N LEU A 460 -11.83 -21.57 -0.54
CA LEU A 460 -11.34 -22.35 0.60
C LEU A 460 -10.81 -21.48 1.74
N ARG A 461 -10.21 -20.32 1.46
CA ARG A 461 -9.79 -19.37 2.50
C ARG A 461 -10.99 -18.78 3.22
N ARG A 462 -12.06 -18.40 2.50
CA ARG A 462 -13.34 -17.93 3.09
C ARG A 462 -13.95 -18.99 4.00
N VAL A 463 -14.10 -20.22 3.52
CA VAL A 463 -14.61 -21.37 4.31
C VAL A 463 -13.76 -21.61 5.56
N SER A 464 -12.43 -21.54 5.42
CA SER A 464 -11.52 -21.77 6.54
C SER A 464 -11.59 -20.66 7.59
N LEU A 465 -11.83 -19.42 7.17
CA LEU A 465 -12.03 -18.28 8.08
C LEU A 465 -13.30 -18.50 8.91
N GLU A 466 -14.44 -18.78 8.28
CA GLU A 466 -15.69 -19.04 9.03
C GLU A 466 -15.57 -20.24 9.96
N ARG A 467 -14.85 -21.29 9.54
CA ARG A 467 -14.58 -22.44 10.39
C ARG A 467 -13.79 -22.08 11.64
N ARG A 468 -12.75 -21.24 11.54
CA ARG A 468 -11.96 -20.80 12.70
C ARG A 468 -12.80 -19.94 13.66
N GLN A 469 -13.79 -19.22 13.14
CA GLN A 469 -14.71 -18.42 13.94
C GLN A 469 -15.89 -19.22 14.50
N GLY A 470 -16.01 -20.52 14.18
CA GLY A 470 -17.11 -21.37 14.64
C GLY A 470 -18.40 -21.28 13.81
N ASN A 471 -18.42 -20.47 12.75
CA ASN A 471 -19.56 -20.29 11.85
C ASN A 471 -19.65 -21.45 10.84
N LEU A 472 -19.95 -22.65 11.35
CA LEU A 472 -19.94 -23.88 10.53
C LEU A 472 -21.06 -23.89 9.47
N GLU A 473 -22.19 -23.23 9.74
CA GLU A 473 -23.30 -23.08 8.81
C GLU A 473 -22.90 -22.25 7.60
N GLU A 474 -22.26 -21.10 7.82
CA GLU A 474 -21.76 -20.24 6.74
C GLU A 474 -20.65 -20.94 5.94
N ALA A 475 -19.73 -21.62 6.62
CA ALA A 475 -18.69 -22.42 5.97
C ALA A 475 -19.27 -23.50 5.04
N GLU A 476 -20.39 -24.09 5.43
CA GLU A 476 -21.13 -25.06 4.62
C GLU A 476 -21.89 -24.40 3.47
N ALA A 477 -22.59 -23.29 3.71
CA ALA A 477 -23.30 -22.53 2.69
C ALA A 477 -22.36 -22.11 1.55
N LEU A 478 -21.15 -21.62 1.89
CA LEU A 478 -20.12 -21.26 0.91
C LEU A 478 -19.67 -22.42 0.03
N LEU A 479 -19.58 -23.64 0.58
CA LEU A 479 -19.21 -24.84 -0.18
C LEU A 479 -20.37 -25.31 -1.07
N LEU A 480 -21.60 -25.26 -0.58
CA LEU A 480 -22.80 -25.61 -1.35
C LEU A 480 -23.02 -24.65 -2.51
N GLU A 481 -22.89 -23.34 -2.28
CA GLU A 481 -22.92 -22.31 -3.32
C GLU A 481 -21.85 -22.59 -4.39
N ALA A 482 -20.63 -22.90 -3.97
CA ALA A 482 -19.53 -23.21 -4.88
C ALA A 482 -19.75 -24.52 -5.65
N MET A 483 -20.39 -25.54 -5.05
CA MET A 483 -20.79 -26.76 -5.75
C MET A 483 -21.85 -26.47 -6.83
N HIS A 484 -22.87 -25.68 -6.50
CA HIS A 484 -23.93 -25.35 -7.43
C HIS A 484 -23.43 -24.48 -8.60
N ALA A 485 -22.62 -23.46 -8.30
CA ALA A 485 -22.02 -22.59 -9.32
C ALA A 485 -21.08 -23.33 -10.29
N ASN A 486 -20.59 -24.52 -9.93
CA ASN A 486 -19.68 -25.32 -10.74
C ASN A 486 -20.28 -26.68 -11.14
N GLU A 487 -21.61 -26.79 -11.16
CA GLU A 487 -22.30 -28.03 -11.51
C GLU A 487 -21.88 -28.53 -12.89
N GLY A 488 -21.62 -29.84 -12.99
CA GLY A 488 -21.08 -30.48 -14.20
C GLY A 488 -19.58 -30.28 -14.44
N LEU A 489 -18.90 -29.46 -13.64
CA LEU A 489 -17.44 -29.29 -13.71
C LEU A 489 -16.74 -30.13 -12.64
N PRO A 490 -15.49 -30.58 -12.87
CA PRO A 490 -14.69 -31.29 -11.87
C PRO A 490 -14.53 -30.53 -10.54
N LEU A 491 -14.72 -29.21 -10.57
CA LEU A 491 -14.62 -28.35 -9.40
C LEU A 491 -15.79 -28.54 -8.42
N ALA A 492 -16.99 -28.91 -8.88
CA ALA A 492 -18.10 -29.26 -7.99
C ALA A 492 -17.76 -30.50 -7.16
N SER A 493 -17.24 -31.56 -7.79
CA SER A 493 -16.79 -32.79 -7.11
C SER A 493 -15.66 -32.50 -6.12
N PHE A 494 -14.75 -31.58 -6.45
CA PHE A 494 -13.74 -31.09 -5.51
C PHE A 494 -14.35 -30.44 -4.27
N TYR A 495 -15.34 -29.55 -4.41
CA TYR A 495 -15.99 -28.91 -3.27
C TYR A 495 -16.85 -29.89 -2.47
N ALA A 496 -17.49 -30.88 -3.10
CA ALA A 496 -18.22 -31.95 -2.43
C ALA A 496 -17.29 -32.73 -1.47
N VAL A 497 -16.07 -33.06 -1.91
CA VAL A 497 -15.05 -33.67 -1.04
C VAL A 497 -14.71 -32.78 0.15
N LYS A 498 -14.58 -31.47 -0.06
CA LYS A 498 -14.27 -30.53 1.03
C LYS A 498 -15.43 -30.42 2.03
N LEU A 499 -16.67 -30.43 1.56
CA LEU A 499 -17.88 -30.40 2.38
C LEU A 499 -18.01 -31.69 3.20
N ALA A 500 -17.83 -32.86 2.57
CA ALA A 500 -17.83 -34.14 3.27
C ALA A 500 -16.75 -34.21 4.35
N ARG A 501 -15.52 -33.74 4.06
CA ARG A 501 -14.44 -33.67 5.05
C ARG A 501 -14.79 -32.73 6.22
N GLN A 502 -15.47 -31.62 5.97
CA GLN A 502 -15.97 -30.73 7.02
C GLN A 502 -16.99 -31.45 7.91
N ALA A 503 -18.03 -32.04 7.31
CA ALA A 503 -19.08 -32.75 8.03
C ALA A 503 -18.51 -33.91 8.88
N CYS A 504 -17.60 -34.70 8.33
CA CYS A 504 -16.99 -35.84 9.03
C CYS A 504 -15.98 -35.40 10.11
N LYS A 505 -14.98 -34.59 9.77
CA LYS A 505 -13.85 -34.33 10.69
C LYS A 505 -14.11 -33.20 11.69
N VAL A 506 -14.90 -32.19 11.30
CA VAL A 506 -15.20 -31.01 12.13
C VAL A 506 -16.51 -31.22 12.90
N GLN A 507 -17.60 -31.52 12.19
CA GLN A 507 -18.93 -31.69 12.81
C GLN A 507 -19.17 -33.10 13.39
N LYS A 508 -18.25 -34.06 13.17
CA LYS A 508 -18.38 -35.47 13.59
C LYS A 508 -19.64 -36.16 13.07
N ASN A 509 -20.17 -35.69 11.93
CA ASN A 509 -21.37 -36.22 11.31
C ASN A 509 -21.02 -37.07 10.08
N LEU A 510 -20.74 -38.35 10.32
CA LEU A 510 -20.39 -39.32 9.26
C LEU A 510 -21.57 -39.53 8.28
N GLY A 511 -22.80 -39.59 8.78
CA GLY A 511 -23.99 -39.82 7.94
C GLY A 511 -24.21 -38.69 6.92
N LYS A 512 -24.06 -37.43 7.34
CA LYS A 512 -24.12 -36.27 6.45
C LYS A 512 -22.99 -36.29 5.42
N ALA A 513 -21.77 -36.59 5.85
CA ALA A 513 -20.62 -36.63 4.96
C ALA A 513 -20.77 -37.74 3.90
N ARG A 514 -21.28 -38.92 4.28
CA ARG A 514 -21.61 -40.01 3.37
C ARG A 514 -22.65 -39.56 2.34
N LYS A 515 -23.74 -38.94 2.81
CA LYS A 515 -24.79 -38.41 1.92
C LYS A 515 -24.20 -37.46 0.87
N VAL A 516 -23.40 -36.48 1.30
CA VAL A 516 -22.77 -35.52 0.36
C VAL A 516 -21.94 -36.20 -0.73
N LEU A 517 -21.15 -37.23 -0.38
CA LEU A 517 -20.33 -37.94 -1.36
C LEU A 517 -21.16 -38.85 -2.27
N VAL A 518 -22.20 -39.50 -1.75
CA VAL A 518 -23.12 -40.32 -2.55
C VAL A 518 -23.88 -39.43 -3.53
N ASP A 519 -24.45 -38.32 -3.07
CA ASP A 519 -25.16 -37.35 -3.91
C ASP A 519 -24.23 -36.78 -5.02
N ALA A 520 -22.94 -36.59 -4.72
CA ALA A 520 -21.95 -36.18 -5.72
C ALA A 520 -21.63 -37.30 -6.73
N LEU A 521 -21.55 -38.55 -6.29
CA LEU A 521 -21.32 -39.72 -7.15
C LEU A 521 -22.50 -40.04 -8.06
N GLU A 522 -23.73 -39.68 -7.68
CA GLU A 522 -24.89 -39.78 -8.56
C GLU A 522 -24.76 -38.84 -9.78
N LYS A 523 -24.08 -37.70 -9.61
CA LYS A 523 -23.81 -36.74 -10.68
C LYS A 523 -22.54 -37.04 -11.47
N ASP A 524 -21.53 -37.62 -10.82
CA ASP A 524 -20.17 -37.84 -11.37
C ASP A 524 -19.66 -39.27 -11.02
N PRO A 525 -20.27 -40.32 -11.62
CA PRO A 525 -20.06 -41.70 -11.20
C PRO A 525 -18.69 -42.28 -11.59
N ASP A 526 -18.00 -41.69 -12.57
CA ASP A 526 -16.67 -42.05 -13.07
C ASP A 526 -15.53 -41.31 -12.33
N ASN A 527 -15.83 -40.54 -11.29
CA ASN A 527 -14.81 -39.83 -10.53
C ASN A 527 -14.17 -40.69 -9.45
N ALA A 528 -12.99 -41.24 -9.76
CA ALA A 528 -12.21 -42.06 -8.83
C ALA A 528 -11.90 -41.36 -7.50
N ARG A 529 -11.79 -40.02 -7.48
CA ARG A 529 -11.49 -39.26 -6.26
C ARG A 529 -12.68 -39.26 -5.30
N LEU A 530 -13.90 -39.20 -5.80
CA LEU A 530 -15.11 -39.26 -4.96
C LEU A 530 -15.23 -40.64 -4.30
N HIS A 531 -15.07 -41.72 -5.07
CA HIS A 531 -15.04 -43.08 -4.56
C HIS A 531 -13.93 -43.28 -3.51
N ALA A 532 -12.72 -42.77 -3.78
CA ALA A 532 -11.60 -42.89 -2.84
C ALA A 532 -11.85 -42.13 -1.53
N ASN A 533 -12.42 -40.92 -1.59
CA ASN A 533 -12.73 -40.14 -0.38
C ASN A 533 -13.88 -40.75 0.42
N LEU A 534 -14.88 -41.35 -0.23
CA LEU A 534 -15.95 -42.06 0.44
C LEU A 534 -15.40 -43.29 1.18
N LEU A 535 -14.55 -44.07 0.50
CA LEU A 535 -13.89 -45.22 1.08
C LEU A 535 -13.01 -44.83 2.28
N GLU A 536 -12.10 -43.86 2.12
CA GLU A 536 -11.24 -43.34 3.20
C GLU A 536 -12.04 -42.90 4.43
N MET A 537 -13.24 -42.37 4.22
CA MET A 537 -14.09 -41.88 5.29
C MET A 537 -14.76 -43.01 6.09
N GLU A 538 -15.23 -44.07 5.42
CA GLU A 538 -15.77 -45.26 6.08
C GLU A 538 -14.67 -46.03 6.82
N PHE A 539 -13.47 -46.14 6.22
CA PHE A 539 -12.28 -46.70 6.85
C PHE A 539 -11.83 -45.92 8.10
N GLY A 540 -12.01 -44.60 8.08
CA GLY A 540 -11.66 -43.73 9.20
C GLY A 540 -12.60 -43.86 10.41
N ALA A 541 -13.69 -44.60 10.28
CA ALA A 541 -14.59 -44.95 11.38
C ALA A 541 -14.28 -46.36 11.91
N ASP A 542 -14.97 -46.81 12.96
CA ASP A 542 -14.73 -48.16 13.50
C ASP A 542 -15.03 -49.22 12.44
N VAL A 543 -13.96 -49.89 11.98
CA VAL A 543 -13.98 -50.87 10.90
C VAL A 543 -14.94 -52.02 11.20
N ARG A 544 -15.07 -52.41 12.47
CA ARG A 544 -15.97 -53.51 12.89
C ARG A 544 -17.44 -53.11 12.87
N GLN A 545 -17.73 -51.82 12.98
CA GLN A 545 -19.10 -51.30 12.95
C GLN A 545 -19.52 -50.89 11.53
N ASN A 546 -18.56 -50.57 10.66
CA ASN A 546 -18.81 -50.08 9.30
C ASN A 546 -18.42 -51.07 8.19
N GLU A 547 -18.10 -52.32 8.51
CA GLU A 547 -17.71 -53.34 7.53
C GLU A 547 -18.67 -53.40 6.32
N GLY A 548 -19.98 -53.44 6.57
CA GLY A 548 -20.99 -53.44 5.51
C GLY A 548 -21.00 -52.17 4.63
N ASN A 549 -20.76 -51.00 5.23
CA ASN A 549 -20.67 -49.73 4.50
C ASN A 549 -19.39 -49.67 3.66
N THR A 550 -18.26 -50.12 4.21
CA THR A 550 -16.97 -50.21 3.52
C THR A 550 -17.07 -51.15 2.31
N MET A 551 -17.68 -52.33 2.50
CA MET A 551 -17.93 -53.28 1.41
C MET A 551 -18.85 -52.70 0.33
N SER A 552 -19.90 -51.98 0.72
CA SER A 552 -20.77 -51.26 -0.23
C SER A 552 -19.99 -50.22 -1.06
N CYS A 553 -18.99 -49.55 -0.46
CA CYS A 553 -18.15 -48.60 -1.19
C CYS A 553 -17.28 -49.29 -2.25
N PHE A 554 -16.65 -50.42 -1.90
CA PHE A 554 -15.89 -51.21 -2.86
C PHE A 554 -16.76 -51.73 -4.00
N GLU A 555 -17.93 -52.32 -3.69
CA GLU A 555 -18.86 -52.78 -4.71
C GLU A 555 -19.33 -51.66 -5.63
N ARG A 556 -19.66 -50.49 -5.06
CA ARG A 556 -20.06 -49.30 -5.83
C ARG A 556 -18.96 -48.88 -6.79
N ALA A 557 -17.72 -48.78 -6.32
CA ALA A 557 -16.58 -48.41 -7.18
C ALA A 557 -16.36 -49.44 -8.30
N LEU A 558 -16.39 -50.74 -8.01
CA LEU A 558 -16.16 -51.78 -9.00
C LEU A 558 -17.28 -51.88 -10.05
N ARG A 559 -18.53 -51.59 -9.69
CA ARG A 559 -19.69 -51.58 -10.61
C ARG A 559 -19.83 -50.27 -11.41
N SER A 560 -19.13 -49.21 -11.02
CA SER A 560 -19.20 -47.89 -11.67
C SER A 560 -18.48 -47.86 -13.03
N PRO A 561 -18.70 -46.84 -13.88
CA PRO A 561 -17.99 -46.67 -15.15
C PRO A 561 -16.53 -46.20 -15.00
N LEU A 562 -15.88 -46.46 -13.85
CA LEU A 562 -14.47 -46.14 -13.64
C LEU A 562 -13.55 -46.84 -14.68
N PRO A 563 -12.42 -46.20 -15.04
CA PRO A 563 -11.37 -46.83 -15.84
C PRO A 563 -10.84 -48.11 -15.19
N ASP A 564 -10.43 -49.08 -16.00
CA ASP A 564 -9.94 -50.39 -15.54
C ASP A 564 -8.78 -50.26 -14.55
N GLU A 565 -7.88 -49.30 -14.77
CA GLU A 565 -6.77 -48.98 -13.86
C GLU A 565 -7.28 -48.60 -12.46
N ALA A 566 -8.27 -47.71 -12.39
CA ALA A 566 -8.86 -47.30 -11.12
C ALA A 566 -9.60 -48.48 -10.46
N LYS A 567 -10.36 -49.26 -11.23
CA LYS A 567 -11.04 -50.47 -10.74
C LYS A 567 -10.06 -51.50 -10.18
N LEU A 568 -8.91 -51.68 -10.82
CA LEU A 568 -7.85 -52.57 -10.33
C LEU A 568 -7.35 -52.12 -8.96
N ILE A 569 -7.09 -50.83 -8.76
CA ILE A 569 -6.69 -50.26 -7.46
C ILE A 569 -7.77 -50.51 -6.39
N PHE A 570 -9.05 -50.26 -6.70
CA PHE A 570 -10.15 -50.53 -5.75
C PHE A 570 -10.30 -52.03 -5.45
N SER A 571 -10.10 -52.89 -6.45
CA SER A 571 -10.16 -54.35 -6.31
C SER A 571 -9.04 -54.87 -5.41
N GLN A 572 -7.81 -54.37 -5.61
CA GLN A 572 -6.66 -54.69 -4.76
C GLN A 572 -6.91 -54.25 -3.32
N ARG A 573 -7.33 -53.00 -3.10
CA ARG A 573 -7.66 -52.50 -1.75
C ARG A 573 -8.77 -53.29 -1.07
N ARG A 574 -9.73 -53.82 -1.83
CA ARG A 574 -10.80 -54.70 -1.31
C ARG A 574 -10.23 -56.04 -0.83
N VAL A 575 -9.30 -56.62 -1.58
CA VAL A 575 -8.60 -57.86 -1.20
C VAL A 575 -7.80 -57.63 0.09
N GLU A 576 -6.99 -56.57 0.14
CA GLU A 576 -6.22 -56.19 1.33
C GLU A 576 -7.13 -56.01 2.55
N PHE A 577 -8.26 -55.32 2.39
CA PHE A 577 -9.25 -55.16 3.45
C PHE A 577 -9.83 -56.49 3.94
N LEU A 578 -10.27 -57.35 3.04
CA LEU A 578 -10.87 -58.62 3.42
C LEU A 578 -9.84 -59.54 4.07
N GLU A 579 -8.59 -59.54 3.60
CA GLU A 579 -7.53 -60.35 4.21
C GLU A 579 -7.31 -60.03 5.70
N ASP A 580 -7.47 -58.77 6.08
CA ASP A 580 -7.35 -58.32 7.47
C ASP A 580 -8.62 -58.55 8.32
N PHE A 581 -9.82 -58.54 7.72
CA PHE A 581 -11.08 -58.39 8.46
C PHE A 581 -12.20 -59.42 8.16
N ALA A 582 -12.18 -60.14 7.03
CA ALA A 582 -13.28 -61.05 6.64
C ALA A 582 -12.87 -62.18 5.66
N PRO A 583 -13.79 -63.06 5.21
CA PRO A 583 -13.45 -64.12 4.25
C PRO A 583 -13.09 -63.61 2.84
N LEU A 584 -11.95 -64.05 2.29
CA LEU A 584 -11.29 -63.48 1.11
C LEU A 584 -11.65 -64.11 -0.26
N LEU A 585 -12.02 -65.39 -0.28
CA LEU A 585 -11.93 -66.23 -1.49
C LEU A 585 -12.66 -65.67 -2.72
N THR A 586 -13.89 -65.18 -2.56
CA THR A 586 -14.70 -64.63 -3.66
C THR A 586 -14.14 -63.31 -4.21
N ALA A 587 -13.60 -62.46 -3.34
CA ALA A 587 -13.03 -61.19 -3.74
C ALA A 587 -11.71 -61.36 -4.49
N TYR A 588 -10.93 -62.39 -4.13
CA TYR A 588 -9.70 -62.76 -4.82
C TYR A 588 -9.98 -63.27 -6.24
N ASP A 589 -10.98 -64.13 -6.42
CA ASP A 589 -11.38 -64.62 -7.75
C ASP A 589 -11.85 -63.49 -8.67
N GLU A 590 -12.61 -62.53 -8.14
CA GLU A 590 -13.02 -61.32 -8.86
C GLU A 590 -11.83 -60.42 -9.21
N HIS A 591 -10.87 -60.26 -8.30
CA HIS A 591 -9.64 -59.51 -8.56
C HIS A 591 -8.83 -60.11 -9.72
N GLN A 592 -8.66 -61.44 -9.74
CA GLN A 592 -7.96 -62.14 -10.81
C GLN A 592 -8.65 -61.96 -12.18
N LYS A 593 -9.98 -61.85 -12.21
CA LYS A 593 -10.72 -61.55 -13.45
C LYS A 593 -10.43 -60.13 -13.95
N ILE A 594 -10.46 -59.13 -13.06
CA ILE A 594 -10.17 -57.73 -13.40
C ILE A 594 -8.72 -57.58 -13.87
N LEU A 595 -7.77 -58.25 -13.20
CA LEU A 595 -6.35 -58.24 -13.57
C LEU A 595 -6.11 -58.83 -14.96
N LYS A 596 -6.78 -59.94 -15.30
CA LYS A 596 -6.72 -60.54 -16.65
C LYS A 596 -7.33 -59.65 -17.72
N GLN A 597 -8.45 -58.98 -17.42
CA GLN A 597 -9.09 -58.02 -18.32
C GLN A 597 -8.17 -56.84 -18.60
N HIS A 598 -7.57 -56.27 -17.56
CA HIS A 598 -6.62 -55.15 -17.67
C HIS A 598 -5.36 -55.53 -18.47
N ALA A 599 -4.78 -56.71 -18.20
CA ALA A 599 -3.63 -57.23 -18.96
C ALA A 599 -3.97 -57.46 -20.44
N GLY A 600 -5.19 -57.92 -20.75
CA GLY A 600 -5.69 -58.06 -22.12
C GLY A 600 -5.82 -56.71 -22.84
N THR A 601 -6.29 -55.67 -22.15
CA THR A 601 -6.38 -54.30 -22.71
C THR A 601 -5.01 -53.74 -23.07
N LEU A 602 -3.98 -53.95 -22.23
CA LEU A 602 -2.59 -53.54 -22.50
C LEU A 602 -1.98 -54.26 -23.71
N LEU A 603 -2.28 -55.54 -23.89
CA LEU A 603 -1.82 -56.35 -25.04
C LEU A 603 -2.51 -56.00 -26.37
N SER A 604 -3.66 -55.32 -26.32
CA SER A 604 -4.44 -54.89 -27.50
C SER A 604 -4.18 -53.44 -27.94
N SER A 605 -3.34 -52.69 -27.23
CA SER A 605 -2.94 -51.33 -27.59
C SER A 605 -1.88 -51.34 -28.72
N PRO A 606 -2.09 -50.71 -29.89
CA PRO A 606 -1.17 -50.79 -31.03
C PRO A 606 0.20 -50.11 -30.83
N PHE A 607 0.45 -49.49 -29.68
CA PHE A 607 1.59 -48.59 -29.47
C PHE A 607 2.75 -49.18 -28.64
N LEU A 608 2.68 -50.42 -28.17
CA LEU A 608 3.75 -51.02 -27.36
C LEU A 608 4.24 -52.38 -27.90
N LEU A 609 4.44 -52.47 -29.22
CA LEU A 609 5.17 -53.57 -29.85
C LEU A 609 6.67 -53.27 -30.00
N PHE A 610 7.34 -52.70 -29.01
CA PHE A 610 8.81 -52.76 -28.92
C PHE A 610 9.25 -52.60 -27.46
N TYR A 611 9.50 -53.72 -26.78
CA TYR A 611 10.72 -54.05 -26.02
C TYR A 611 10.46 -55.36 -25.25
N PRO A 612 11.38 -56.35 -25.28
CA PRO A 612 11.17 -57.67 -24.70
C PRO A 612 11.31 -57.65 -23.16
N PRO A 613 10.76 -58.66 -22.47
CA PRO A 613 10.80 -58.75 -21.02
C PRO A 613 12.20 -59.19 -20.57
N ILE A 614 12.80 -58.44 -19.63
CA ILE A 614 13.86 -58.96 -18.80
C ILE A 614 13.20 -59.40 -17.49
N SER A 615 13.30 -60.68 -17.17
CA SER A 615 13.08 -61.27 -15.85
C SER A 615 14.36 -61.98 -15.42
N PRO A 616 14.57 -62.28 -14.13
CA PRO A 616 14.10 -61.59 -12.92
C PRO A 616 15.10 -60.56 -12.39
#